data_AF-A0A6P7FW95-F1
#
_entry.id   AF-A0A6P7FW95-F1
#
_cell.length_a   1.000
_cell.length_b   1.000
_cell.length_c   1.000
_cell.angle_alpha   90.00
_cell.angle_beta   90.00
_cell.angle_gamma   90.00
#
_symmetry.space_group_name_H-M   'P 1'
#
loop_
_entity.id
_entity.type
_entity.pdbx_description
1 polymer ?
#
loop_
_entity_poly.entity_id
_entity_poly.type
_entity_poly.pdbx_seq_one_letter_code
_entity_poly.pdbx_strand_id
1 'polypeptide(L)'
;MNFLKYQNISNRSVNIEVPVTTDPRTNILQSLYNQSNDELWIESWLQQNNVYHPIPKIKINKASNVIGIHEAQNSLKECLKLLEKLNKTHKDLESQVDRMPSTEWKQKTVEIGTIKDQFTRIISKFECGDAIFRLKKSIDKRKKKRANHKKKKEFRRQQMDEKFQAREKLHKSIDQWLANKKEDEEKLKMAEAMQKDADCVLSEVTKKKSDARKQMALIGSLAKLRFIRHHMAVQRGEKLSLEDQNAFNITVLKLKNMWESSLQVYGKEEQGLRLMLEKNATEDTKTAKLSKKRRLLDEWHTVFFGPKQLIPQDHETYWALTAAERDTETFIAIRKSWDTFLVSPTNEMGSKIPVGWVLPEPNEGWAKYLSNT
;
A
#
# COMPACT_ATOMS: atom_id res chain seq x y z
N MET A 1 21.80 -9.99 94.73
CA MET A 1 21.34 -9.54 96.07
C MET A 1 20.55 -8.25 95.89
N ASN A 2 19.41 -8.16 96.58
CA ASN A 2 18.50 -7.00 96.76
C ASN A 2 17.66 -6.63 95.52
N PHE A 3 16.44 -7.12 95.28
CA PHE A 3 15.16 -7.26 96.03
C PHE A 3 14.38 -5.94 96.30
N LEU A 4 13.18 -5.90 95.69
CA LEU A 4 11.88 -5.29 96.12
C LEU A 4 11.78 -3.75 96.14
N LYS A 5 10.65 -3.08 95.90
CA LYS A 5 9.25 -3.34 95.48
C LYS A 5 8.68 -1.91 95.20
N TYR A 6 7.77 -1.68 94.26
CA TYR A 6 6.31 -1.51 94.43
C TYR A 6 5.79 -1.15 93.00
N GLN A 7 4.96 -1.92 92.27
CA GLN A 7 3.48 -2.07 92.34
C GLN A 7 2.74 -0.76 92.69
N ASN A 8 1.67 -0.30 92.02
CA ASN A 8 0.79 -0.84 90.96
C ASN A 8 -0.17 0.30 90.49
N ILE A 9 -0.99 0.01 89.48
CA ILE A 9 -2.31 0.60 89.10
C ILE A 9 -2.38 1.62 87.94
N SER A 10 -2.89 1.06 86.82
CA SER A 10 -3.63 1.59 85.66
C SER A 10 -4.53 2.82 85.88
N ASN A 11 -4.58 3.74 84.91
CA ASN A 11 -5.78 4.02 84.10
C ASN A 11 -5.60 5.16 83.05
N ARG A 12 -5.85 4.80 81.78
CA ARG A 12 -6.64 5.51 80.74
C ARG A 12 -6.40 7.00 80.41
N SER A 13 -6.04 7.21 79.12
CA SER A 13 -6.46 8.26 78.15
C SER A 13 -6.39 9.73 78.58
N VAL A 14 -5.74 10.63 77.83
CA VAL A 14 -6.28 11.28 76.61
C VAL A 14 -5.15 11.71 75.66
N ASN A 15 -5.24 11.33 74.39
CA ASN A 15 -4.50 11.94 73.28
C ASN A 15 -5.09 13.30 72.97
N ILE A 16 -4.28 14.36 73.01
CA ILE A 16 -4.58 15.65 72.37
C ILE A 16 -3.57 15.79 71.23
N GLU A 17 -4.02 15.47 70.02
CA GLU A 17 -3.28 15.77 68.79
C GLU A 17 -3.41 17.25 68.47
N VAL A 18 -2.28 17.95 68.40
CA VAL A 18 -2.18 19.28 67.79
C VAL A 18 -1.55 19.08 66.40
N PRO A 19 -2.24 19.42 65.29
CA PRO A 19 -1.69 19.21 63.97
C PRO A 19 -0.69 20.32 63.62
N VAL A 20 0.56 19.93 63.39
CA VAL A 20 1.59 20.78 62.77
C VAL A 20 1.25 20.94 61.30
N THR A 21 0.87 22.14 60.90
CA THR A 21 0.65 22.54 59.51
C THR A 21 1.99 22.61 58.76
N THR A 22 2.29 21.61 57.92
CA THR A 22 3.42 21.65 56.98
C THR A 22 2.98 22.25 55.64
N ASP A 23 3.70 23.29 55.21
CA ASP A 23 3.51 24.09 53.99
C ASP A 23 3.66 23.22 52.70
N PRO A 24 2.72 23.24 51.74
CA PRO A 24 2.74 22.37 50.55
C PRO A 24 3.85 22.68 49.52
N ARG A 25 4.67 23.73 49.72
CA ARG A 25 5.72 24.13 48.77
C ARG A 25 7.00 23.32 48.84
N THR A 26 7.35 22.78 50.00
CA THR A 26 8.56 21.94 50.17
C THR A 26 8.39 20.53 49.59
N ASN A 27 7.15 20.06 49.45
CA ASN A 27 6.85 18.70 48.97
C ASN A 27 7.06 18.53 47.46
N ILE A 28 6.96 19.60 46.66
CA ILE A 28 7.05 19.54 45.18
C ILE A 28 8.50 19.45 44.69
N LEU A 29 9.44 20.12 45.38
CA LEU A 29 10.85 20.07 44.99
C LEU A 29 11.50 18.73 45.38
N GLN A 30 10.98 18.09 46.44
CA GLN A 30 11.44 16.78 46.90
C GLN A 30 10.94 15.64 45.99
N SER A 31 9.74 15.76 45.41
CA SER A 31 9.22 14.75 44.46
C SER A 31 9.94 14.78 43.11
N LEU A 32 10.34 15.96 42.62
CA LEU A 32 11.08 16.11 41.37
C LEU A 32 12.49 15.50 41.40
N TYR A 33 13.11 15.41 42.58
CA TYR A 33 14.46 14.84 42.75
C TYR A 33 14.47 13.31 42.87
N ASN A 34 13.30 12.69 43.11
CA ASN A 34 13.16 11.25 43.35
C ASN A 34 12.46 10.50 42.22
N GLN A 35 12.19 11.15 41.08
CA GLN A 35 11.54 10.48 39.95
C GLN A 35 12.46 9.43 39.33
N SER A 36 11.99 8.19 39.25
CA SER A 36 12.69 7.10 38.57
C SER A 36 12.74 7.38 37.06
N ASN A 37 13.79 6.91 36.36
CA ASN A 37 13.90 7.02 34.89
C ASN A 37 12.66 6.45 34.17
N ASP A 38 11.99 5.46 34.77
CA ASP A 38 10.77 4.87 34.23
C ASP A 38 9.57 5.82 34.30
N GLU A 39 9.48 6.66 35.35
CA GLU A 39 8.41 7.67 35.46
C GLU A 39 8.59 8.77 34.41
N LEU A 40 9.83 9.19 34.16
CA LEU A 40 10.16 10.14 33.10
C LEU A 40 9.89 9.56 31.71
N TRP A 41 10.14 8.26 31.51
CA TRP A 41 9.81 7.56 30.27
C TRP A 41 8.30 7.46 30.04
N ILE A 42 7.54 7.09 31.08
CA ILE A 42 6.07 7.02 31.04
C ILE A 42 5.49 8.41 30.74
N GLU A 43 5.98 9.47 31.39
CA GLU A 43 5.52 10.84 31.09
C GLU A 43 5.83 11.25 29.65
N SER A 44 7.02 10.92 29.13
CA SER A 44 7.39 11.20 27.74
C SER A 44 6.52 10.43 26.74
N TRP A 45 6.18 9.17 27.04
CA TRP A 45 5.32 8.34 26.20
C TRP A 45 3.87 8.84 26.23
N LEU A 46 3.35 9.21 27.40
CA LEU A 46 2.02 9.79 27.56
C LEU A 46 1.87 11.15 26.86
N GLN A 47 2.95 11.95 26.81
CA GLN A 47 3.00 13.19 26.03
C GLN A 47 2.99 12.95 24.52
N GLN A 48 3.71 11.93 24.03
CA GLN A 48 3.73 11.58 22.60
C GLN A 48 2.36 11.09 22.09
N ASN A 49 1.62 10.39 22.95
CA ASN A 49 0.32 9.81 22.59
C ASN A 49 -0.91 10.66 22.96
N ASN A 50 -0.70 11.93 23.35
CA ASN A 50 -1.77 12.89 23.73
C ASN A 50 -2.71 12.41 24.86
N VAL A 51 -2.26 11.51 25.73
CA VAL A 51 -3.07 11.00 26.85
C VAL A 51 -3.01 11.95 28.06
N TYR A 52 -1.99 12.80 28.13
CA TYR A 52 -1.79 13.78 29.20
C TYR A 52 -1.69 15.23 28.67
N HIS A 53 -2.33 16.18 29.35
CA HIS A 53 -2.17 17.62 29.12
C HIS A 53 -1.45 18.26 30.31
N PRO A 54 -0.28 18.90 30.12
CA PRO A 54 0.40 19.57 31.23
C PRO A 54 -0.46 20.71 31.78
N ILE A 55 -0.39 20.88 33.10
CA ILE A 55 -1.07 21.90 33.91
C ILE A 55 -1.06 23.26 33.19
N PRO A 56 -2.19 24.00 33.15
CA PRO A 56 -2.30 25.26 32.42
C PRO A 56 -1.17 26.21 32.82
N LYS A 57 -0.37 26.61 31.83
CA LYS A 57 0.71 27.59 31.97
C LYS A 57 0.16 28.82 32.68
N ILE A 58 0.61 29.05 33.91
CA ILE A 58 0.32 30.26 34.67
C ILE A 58 0.70 31.44 33.78
N LYS A 59 -0.28 32.27 33.42
CA LYS A 59 -0.07 33.47 32.62
C LYS A 59 0.76 34.42 33.47
N ILE A 60 2.07 34.48 33.22
CA ILE A 60 2.90 35.55 33.77
C ILE A 60 2.31 36.86 33.21
N ASN A 61 1.72 37.65 34.10
CA ASN A 61 1.13 38.94 33.76
C ASN A 61 2.21 39.76 33.04
N LYS A 62 1.96 40.10 31.78
CA LYS A 62 2.86 40.96 31.02
C LYS A 62 2.91 42.31 31.73
N ALA A 63 4.11 42.87 31.90
CA ALA A 63 4.30 44.20 32.47
C ALA A 63 3.31 45.20 31.86
N SER A 64 2.67 46.02 32.70
CA SER A 64 1.55 46.91 32.39
C SER A 64 1.82 47.97 31.32
N ASN A 65 3.08 48.12 30.88
CA ASN A 65 3.53 49.23 30.04
C ASN A 65 3.77 48.82 28.56
N VAL A 66 3.10 47.77 28.07
CA VAL A 66 3.24 47.33 26.67
C VAL A 66 2.01 47.70 25.87
N ILE A 67 2.12 48.76 25.06
CA ILE A 67 1.06 49.17 24.12
C ILE A 67 0.87 48.06 23.07
N GLY A 68 -0.37 47.56 22.96
CA GLY A 68 -0.72 46.58 21.94
C GLY A 68 -0.73 47.18 20.53
N ILE A 69 -0.51 46.37 19.48
CA ILE A 69 -0.55 46.86 18.08
C ILE A 69 -1.91 47.52 17.74
N HIS A 70 -3.01 46.95 18.23
CA HIS A 70 -4.36 47.49 18.02
C HIS A 70 -4.58 48.80 18.80
N GLU A 71 -4.10 48.86 20.04
CA GLU A 71 -4.17 50.05 20.89
C GLU A 71 -3.37 51.21 20.28
N ALA A 72 -2.14 50.95 19.85
CA ALA A 72 -1.32 51.91 19.13
C ALA A 72 -2.01 52.41 17.85
N GLN A 73 -2.64 51.51 17.09
CA GLN A 73 -3.36 51.87 15.88
C GLN A 73 -4.58 52.78 16.18
N ASN A 74 -5.30 52.52 17.27
CA ASN A 74 -6.45 53.33 17.66
C ASN A 74 -6.02 54.70 18.18
N SER A 75 -4.99 54.74 19.02
CA SER A 75 -4.40 55.99 19.51
C SER A 75 -3.88 56.88 18.37
N LEU A 76 -3.23 56.30 17.36
CA LEU A 76 -2.80 57.06 16.17
C LEU A 76 -3.98 57.58 15.34
N LYS A 77 -5.04 56.78 15.16
CA LYS A 77 -6.27 57.23 14.49
C LYS A 77 -6.96 58.36 15.25
N GLU A 78 -6.95 58.30 16.57
CA GLU A 78 -7.50 59.33 17.45
C GLU A 78 -6.69 60.63 17.37
N CYS A 79 -5.35 60.55 17.38
CA CYS A 79 -4.47 61.69 17.10
C CYS A 79 -4.77 62.35 15.74
N LEU A 80 -4.96 61.55 14.68
CA LEU A 80 -5.30 62.08 13.35
C LEU A 80 -6.64 62.82 13.36
N LYS A 81 -7.65 62.30 14.08
CA LYS A 81 -8.95 62.97 14.23
C LYS A 81 -8.85 64.28 15.02
N LEU A 82 -8.05 64.30 16.09
CA LEU A 82 -7.82 65.51 16.88
C LEU A 82 -7.10 66.59 16.07
N LEU A 83 -6.12 66.21 15.24
CA LEU A 83 -5.45 67.13 14.31
C LEU A 83 -6.42 67.67 13.25
N GLU A 84 -7.30 66.83 12.71
CA GLU A 84 -8.32 67.28 11.75
C GLU A 84 -9.30 68.27 12.41
N LYS A 85 -9.73 67.99 13.65
CA LYS A 85 -10.59 68.88 14.44
C LYS A 85 -9.89 70.21 14.71
N LEU A 86 -8.62 70.18 15.12
CA LEU A 86 -7.81 71.37 15.38
C LEU A 86 -7.66 72.24 14.12
N ASN A 87 -7.40 71.61 12.97
CA ASN A 87 -7.25 72.30 11.69
C ASN A 87 -8.58 72.95 11.24
N LYS A 88 -9.71 72.28 11.47
CA LYS A 88 -11.04 72.88 11.23
C LYS A 88 -11.27 74.09 12.13
N THR A 89 -11.04 73.96 13.44
CA THR A 89 -11.19 75.09 14.37
C THR A 89 -10.23 76.24 14.07
N HIS A 90 -9.02 75.96 13.57
CA HIS A 90 -8.07 76.98 13.15
C HIS A 90 -8.59 77.76 11.93
N LYS A 91 -9.04 77.05 10.88
CA LYS A 91 -9.63 77.68 9.69
C LYS A 91 -10.90 78.47 10.00
N ASP A 92 -11.73 77.94 10.91
CA ASP A 92 -12.94 78.64 11.37
C ASP A 92 -12.58 79.96 12.06
N LEU A 93 -11.58 79.94 12.95
CA LEU A 93 -11.05 81.15 13.59
C LEU A 93 -10.44 82.13 12.59
N GLU A 94 -9.64 81.66 11.63
CA GLU A 94 -9.04 82.49 10.56
C GLU A 94 -10.10 83.17 9.68
N SER A 95 -11.21 82.49 9.40
CA SER A 95 -12.29 83.04 8.56
C SER A 95 -13.22 84.02 9.29
N GLN A 96 -13.19 84.05 10.63
CA GLN A 96 -14.12 84.80 11.47
C GLN A 96 -13.44 85.84 12.37
N VAL A 97 -12.20 86.22 12.04
CA VAL A 97 -11.37 87.13 12.84
C VAL A 97 -12.04 88.49 13.12
N ASP A 98 -12.76 89.04 12.14
CA ASP A 98 -13.36 90.37 12.27
C ASP A 98 -14.82 90.36 12.78
N ARG A 99 -15.45 89.18 12.88
CA ARG A 99 -16.90 89.05 13.16
C ARG A 99 -17.23 88.45 14.52
N MET A 100 -16.23 87.92 15.24
CA MET A 100 -16.46 87.08 16.42
C MET A 100 -16.39 87.87 17.74
N PRO A 101 -17.40 87.75 18.63
CA PRO A 101 -17.35 88.33 19.97
C PRO A 101 -16.21 87.77 20.83
N SER A 102 -15.65 88.60 21.72
CA SER A 102 -14.55 88.22 22.62
C SER A 102 -14.86 86.99 23.49
N THR A 103 -16.14 86.75 23.81
CA THR A 103 -16.60 85.59 24.58
C THR A 103 -16.50 84.28 23.80
N GLU A 104 -16.88 84.28 22.53
CA GLU A 104 -16.77 83.11 21.63
C GLU A 104 -15.30 82.80 21.32
N TRP A 105 -14.47 83.83 21.20
CA TRP A 105 -13.03 83.69 21.03
C TRP A 105 -12.38 82.97 22.20
N LYS A 106 -12.76 83.33 23.43
CA LYS A 106 -12.30 82.66 24.65
C LYS A 106 -12.74 81.20 24.68
N GLN A 107 -13.99 80.91 24.29
CA GLN A 107 -14.51 79.54 24.24
C GLN A 107 -13.76 78.66 23.23
N LYS A 108 -13.46 79.19 22.03
CA LYS A 108 -12.67 78.47 21.02
C LYS A 108 -11.21 78.27 21.42
N THR A 109 -10.64 79.22 22.15
CA THR A 109 -9.28 79.09 22.71
C THR A 109 -9.22 77.98 23.77
N VAL A 110 -10.24 77.87 24.62
CA VAL A 110 -10.37 76.77 25.59
C VAL A 110 -10.57 75.43 24.87
N GLU A 111 -11.41 75.38 23.83
CA GLU A 111 -11.60 74.16 23.00
C GLU A 111 -10.27 73.69 22.38
N ILE A 112 -9.48 74.61 21.82
CA ILE A 112 -8.13 74.33 21.30
C ILE A 112 -7.21 73.79 22.39
N GLY A 113 -7.24 74.39 23.60
CA GLY A 113 -6.51 73.91 24.77
C GLY A 113 -6.85 72.46 25.10
N THR A 114 -8.14 72.11 25.16
CA THR A 114 -8.58 70.74 25.46
C THR A 114 -8.16 69.73 24.37
N ILE A 115 -8.21 70.12 23.09
CA ILE A 115 -7.76 69.28 21.98
C ILE A 115 -6.25 69.03 22.08
N LYS A 116 -5.48 70.07 22.41
CA LYS A 116 -4.03 69.99 22.61
C LYS A 116 -3.66 69.10 23.80
N ASP A 117 -4.39 69.19 24.91
CA ASP A 117 -4.17 68.35 26.09
C ASP A 117 -4.49 66.88 25.81
N GLN A 118 -5.60 66.61 25.12
CA GLN A 118 -5.95 65.25 24.68
C GLN A 118 -4.89 64.67 23.73
N PHE A 119 -4.41 65.47 22.78
CA PHE A 119 -3.35 65.07 21.86
C PHE A 119 -2.05 64.75 22.58
N THR A 120 -1.62 65.62 23.51
CA THR A 120 -0.41 65.45 24.32
C THR A 120 -0.51 64.19 25.20
N ARG A 121 -1.69 63.93 25.78
CA ARG A 121 -1.96 62.71 26.56
C ARG A 121 -1.86 61.42 25.75
N ILE A 122 -2.22 61.45 24.47
CA ILE A 122 -2.12 60.27 23.61
C ILE A 122 -0.67 60.09 23.13
N ILE A 123 0.02 61.18 22.79
CA ILE A 123 1.42 61.14 22.35
C ILE A 123 2.38 60.72 23.44
N SER A 124 2.14 61.09 24.71
CA SER A 124 3.00 60.68 25.82
C SER A 124 3.14 59.17 25.99
N LYS A 125 2.16 58.39 25.49
CA LYS A 125 2.26 56.93 25.41
C LYS A 125 3.39 56.46 24.47
N PHE A 126 3.70 57.25 23.45
CA PHE A 126 4.72 56.98 22.44
C PHE A 126 6.07 57.68 22.71
N GLU A 127 6.13 58.64 23.64
CA GLU A 127 7.37 59.35 23.98
C GLU A 127 8.45 58.43 24.59
N CYS A 128 8.04 57.30 25.18
CA CYS A 128 8.96 56.28 25.68
C CYS A 128 9.53 55.43 24.51
N GLY A 129 10.82 55.60 24.21
CA GLY A 129 11.51 54.85 23.15
C GLY A 129 11.40 53.32 23.27
N ASP A 130 11.36 52.79 24.50
CA ASP A 130 11.17 51.37 24.76
C ASP A 130 9.78 50.85 24.33
N ALA A 131 8.74 51.67 24.49
CA ALA A 131 7.38 51.31 24.07
C ALA A 131 7.30 51.19 22.54
N ILE A 132 7.89 52.15 21.82
CA ILE A 132 7.99 52.11 20.35
C ILE A 132 8.82 50.91 19.88
N PHE A 133 9.96 50.64 20.50
CA PHE A 133 10.81 49.49 20.13
C PHE A 133 10.07 48.15 20.29
N ARG A 134 9.36 47.97 21.41
CA ARG A 134 8.54 46.77 21.66
C ARG A 134 7.38 46.65 20.68
N LEU A 135 6.75 47.77 20.31
CA LEU A 135 5.69 47.81 19.31
C LEU A 135 6.23 47.41 17.93
N LYS A 136 7.35 47.98 17.49
CA LYS A 136 8.04 47.65 16.23
C LYS A 136 8.38 46.16 16.17
N LYS A 137 9.00 45.63 17.23
CA LYS A 137 9.30 44.19 17.37
C LYS A 137 8.05 43.31 17.26
N SER A 138 6.92 43.76 17.81
CA SER A 138 5.65 43.03 17.74
C SER A 138 5.06 43.04 16.32
N ILE A 139 5.17 44.16 15.61
CA ILE A 139 4.77 44.28 14.20
C ILE A 139 5.64 43.37 13.33
N ASP A 140 6.97 43.38 13.51
CA ASP A 140 7.90 42.54 12.76
C ASP A 140 7.64 41.05 13.00
N LYS A 141 7.37 40.66 14.26
CA LYS A 141 6.94 39.29 14.60
C LYS A 141 5.66 38.90 13.85
N ARG A 142 4.67 39.79 13.79
CA ARG A 142 3.41 39.54 13.06
C ARG A 142 3.63 39.44 11.55
N LYS A 143 4.47 40.29 10.97
CA LYS A 143 4.85 40.26 9.55
C LYS A 143 5.58 38.96 9.21
N LYS A 144 6.58 38.58 10.01
CA LYS A 144 7.32 37.31 9.86
C LYS A 144 6.39 36.09 9.99
N LYS A 145 5.47 36.08 10.96
CA LYS A 145 4.48 35.01 11.11
C LYS A 145 3.59 34.88 9.87
N ARG A 146 3.06 35.98 9.34
CA ARG A 146 2.24 35.99 8.13
C ARG A 146 3.01 35.48 6.91
N ALA A 147 4.25 35.95 6.72
CA ALA A 147 5.11 35.50 5.63
C ALA A 147 5.42 34.00 5.71
N ASN A 148 5.79 33.50 6.90
CA ASN A 148 6.04 32.07 7.12
C ASN A 148 4.78 31.22 6.91
N HIS A 149 3.62 31.72 7.33
CA HIS A 149 2.35 31.02 7.10
C HIS A 149 2.01 30.95 5.61
N LYS A 150 2.24 32.03 4.85
CA LYS A 150 2.06 32.06 3.39
C LYS A 150 2.98 31.05 2.71
N LYS A 151 4.29 31.09 3.01
CA LYS A 151 5.27 30.12 2.49
C LYS A 151 4.90 28.68 2.83
N LYS A 152 4.48 28.40 4.07
CA LYS A 152 4.06 27.05 4.50
C LYS A 152 2.78 26.58 3.81
N LYS A 153 1.88 27.50 3.44
CA LYS A 153 0.67 27.16 2.67
C LYS A 153 1.02 26.85 1.22
N GLU A 154 1.87 27.67 0.59
CA GLU A 154 2.33 27.47 -0.78
C GLU A 154 3.12 26.16 -0.92
N PHE A 155 4.06 25.89 -0.02
CA PHE A 155 4.82 24.64 0.00
C PHE A 155 3.92 23.41 0.17
N ARG A 156 2.90 23.49 1.04
CA ARG A 156 1.90 22.41 1.17
C ARG A 156 1.07 22.23 -0.09
N ARG A 157 0.72 23.32 -0.78
CA ARG A 157 0.00 23.25 -2.06
C ARG A 157 0.85 22.57 -3.13
N GLN A 158 2.11 23.00 -3.28
CA GLN A 158 3.06 22.39 -4.21
C GLN A 158 3.24 20.90 -3.96
N GLN A 159 3.43 20.47 -2.71
CA GLN A 159 3.50 19.04 -2.40
C GLN A 159 2.24 18.26 -2.76
N MET A 160 1.05 18.86 -2.58
CA MET A 160 -0.20 18.20 -2.96
C MET A 160 -0.33 18.10 -4.48
N ASP A 161 0.04 19.15 -5.20
CA ASP A 161 0.04 19.18 -6.67
C ASP A 161 1.06 18.18 -7.24
N GLU A 162 2.27 18.10 -6.67
CA GLU A 162 3.29 17.10 -7.04
C GLU A 162 2.81 15.67 -6.78
N LYS A 163 2.21 15.41 -5.61
CA LYS A 163 1.62 14.10 -5.30
C LYS A 163 0.49 13.74 -6.26
N PHE A 164 -0.33 14.72 -6.63
CA PHE A 164 -1.41 14.52 -7.60
C PHE A 164 -0.84 14.18 -8.98
N GLN A 165 0.14 14.94 -9.47
CA GLN A 165 0.81 14.66 -10.74
C GLN A 165 1.54 13.32 -10.75
N ALA A 166 2.20 12.95 -9.63
CA ALA A 166 2.84 11.65 -9.50
C ALA A 166 1.83 10.50 -9.56
N ARG A 167 0.67 10.65 -8.91
CA ARG A 167 -0.43 9.69 -9.00
C ARG A 167 -0.96 9.60 -10.43
N GLU A 168 -1.19 10.73 -11.09
CA GLU A 168 -1.68 10.76 -12.47
C GLU A 168 -0.70 10.08 -13.44
N LYS A 169 0.62 10.31 -13.29
CA LYS A 169 1.66 9.61 -14.06
C LYS A 169 1.64 8.10 -13.80
N LEU A 170 1.50 7.70 -12.54
CA LEU A 170 1.39 6.29 -12.16
C LEU A 170 0.15 5.64 -12.79
N HIS A 171 -1.01 6.30 -12.71
CA HIS A 171 -2.24 5.82 -13.35
C HIS A 171 -2.06 5.68 -14.86
N LYS A 172 -1.49 6.67 -15.54
CA LYS A 172 -1.19 6.58 -16.98
C LYS A 172 -0.26 5.41 -17.30
N SER A 173 0.76 5.17 -16.48
CA SER A 173 1.68 4.04 -16.67
C SER A 173 0.97 2.70 -16.46
N ILE A 174 0.06 2.61 -15.48
CA ILE A 174 -0.76 1.42 -15.23
C ILE A 174 -1.71 1.18 -16.40
N ASP A 175 -2.40 2.21 -16.87
CA ASP A 175 -3.35 2.11 -17.98
C ASP A 175 -2.64 1.68 -19.28
N GLN A 176 -1.45 2.25 -19.55
CA GLN A 176 -0.62 1.83 -20.67
C GLN A 176 -0.19 0.37 -20.54
N TRP A 177 0.23 -0.06 -19.35
CA TRP A 177 0.59 -1.45 -19.11
C TRP A 177 -0.60 -2.40 -19.31
N LEU A 178 -1.79 -2.03 -18.81
CA LEU A 178 -3.03 -2.79 -18.98
C LEU A 178 -3.43 -2.88 -20.46
N ALA A 179 -3.32 -1.77 -21.20
CA ALA A 179 -3.62 -1.74 -22.63
C ALA A 179 -2.67 -2.66 -23.42
N ASN A 180 -1.36 -2.57 -23.17
CA ASN A 180 -0.36 -3.44 -23.78
C ASN A 180 -0.63 -4.91 -23.43
N LYS A 181 -0.98 -5.19 -22.17
CA LYS A 181 -1.28 -6.55 -21.73
C LYS A 181 -2.52 -7.12 -22.42
N LYS A 182 -3.55 -6.30 -22.59
CA LYS A 182 -4.77 -6.67 -23.32
C LYS A 182 -4.46 -6.92 -24.80
N GLU A 183 -3.65 -6.09 -25.42
CA GLU A 183 -3.22 -6.29 -26.81
C GLU A 183 -2.44 -7.60 -26.98
N ASP A 184 -1.53 -7.92 -26.05
CA ASP A 184 -0.80 -9.19 -26.04
C ASP A 184 -1.75 -10.40 -25.91
N GLU A 185 -2.79 -10.30 -25.08
CA GLU A 185 -3.80 -11.34 -24.92
C GLU A 185 -4.68 -11.48 -26.17
N GLU A 186 -5.05 -10.38 -26.82
CA GLU A 186 -5.80 -10.40 -28.08
C GLU A 186 -4.97 -11.02 -29.21
N LYS A 187 -3.67 -10.68 -29.31
CA LYS A 187 -2.74 -11.32 -30.24
C LYS A 187 -2.62 -12.82 -29.98
N LEU A 188 -2.56 -13.23 -28.72
CA LEU A 188 -2.51 -14.65 -28.36
C LEU A 188 -3.80 -15.38 -28.76
N LYS A 189 -4.97 -14.78 -28.48
CA LYS A 189 -6.27 -15.33 -28.89
C LYS A 189 -6.41 -15.43 -30.41
N MET A 190 -5.97 -14.40 -31.14
CA MET A 190 -5.97 -14.40 -32.60
C MET A 190 -5.04 -15.51 -33.15
N ALA A 191 -3.85 -15.67 -32.57
CA ALA A 191 -2.93 -16.74 -32.96
C ALA A 191 -3.51 -18.14 -32.66
N GLU A 192 -4.19 -18.31 -31.52
CA GLU A 192 -4.87 -19.57 -31.18
C GLU A 192 -6.04 -19.86 -32.13
N ALA A 193 -6.83 -18.85 -32.48
CA ALA A 193 -7.92 -18.99 -33.46
C ALA A 193 -7.36 -19.40 -34.84
N MET A 194 -6.28 -18.74 -35.30
CA MET A 194 -5.61 -19.09 -36.56
C MET A 194 -5.06 -20.53 -36.54
N GLN A 195 -4.50 -20.97 -35.40
CA GLN A 195 -4.05 -22.36 -35.23
C GLN A 195 -5.22 -23.34 -35.31
N LYS A 196 -6.35 -23.04 -34.66
CA LYS A 196 -7.55 -23.89 -34.71
C LYS A 196 -8.12 -24.00 -36.12
N ASP A 197 -8.15 -22.90 -36.87
CA ASP A 197 -8.60 -22.90 -38.26
C ASP A 197 -7.67 -23.76 -39.13
N ALA A 198 -6.35 -23.64 -38.94
CA ALA A 198 -5.38 -24.46 -39.65
C ALA A 198 -5.49 -25.96 -39.30
N ASP A 199 -5.70 -26.29 -38.02
CA ASP A 199 -5.92 -27.67 -37.57
C ASP A 199 -7.25 -28.23 -38.10
N CYS A 200 -8.30 -27.40 -38.20
CA CYS A 200 -9.57 -27.78 -38.80
C CYS A 200 -9.40 -28.17 -40.27
N VAL A 201 -8.75 -27.30 -41.07
CA VAL A 201 -8.45 -27.58 -42.49
C VAL A 201 -7.61 -28.85 -42.64
N LEU A 202 -6.59 -29.04 -41.79
CA LEU A 202 -5.78 -30.25 -41.82
C LEU A 202 -6.61 -31.51 -41.47
N SER A 203 -7.52 -31.41 -40.51
CA SER A 203 -8.43 -32.50 -40.14
C SER A 203 -9.37 -32.88 -41.30
N GLU A 204 -9.82 -31.91 -42.09
CA GLU A 204 -10.65 -32.17 -43.27
C GLU A 204 -9.85 -32.90 -44.37
N VAL A 205 -8.62 -32.46 -44.65
CA VAL A 205 -7.75 -33.12 -45.65
C VAL A 205 -7.42 -34.54 -45.22
N THR A 206 -7.09 -34.76 -43.95
CA THR A 206 -6.82 -36.12 -43.42
C THR A 206 -8.07 -37.01 -43.50
N LYS A 207 -9.27 -36.47 -43.26
CA LYS A 207 -10.53 -37.18 -43.46
C LYS A 207 -10.74 -37.54 -44.93
N LYS A 208 -10.59 -36.60 -45.87
CA LYS A 208 -10.67 -36.84 -47.33
C LYS A 208 -9.70 -37.93 -47.78
N LYS A 209 -8.47 -37.92 -47.28
CA LYS A 209 -7.46 -38.95 -47.53
C LYS A 209 -7.87 -40.33 -46.98
N SER A 210 -8.40 -40.38 -45.77
CA SER A 210 -8.94 -41.60 -45.16
C SER A 210 -10.10 -42.17 -45.97
N ASP A 211 -11.03 -41.31 -46.39
CA ASP A 211 -12.18 -41.73 -47.19
C ASP A 211 -11.77 -42.24 -48.57
N ALA A 212 -10.80 -41.60 -49.24
CA ALA A 212 -10.24 -42.11 -50.49
C ALA A 212 -9.64 -43.52 -50.32
N ARG A 213 -8.91 -43.78 -49.21
CA ARG A 213 -8.38 -45.12 -48.90
C ARG A 213 -9.50 -46.15 -48.68
N LYS A 214 -10.57 -45.78 -47.97
CA LYS A 214 -11.75 -46.65 -47.77
C LYS A 214 -12.38 -47.02 -49.10
N GLN A 215 -12.54 -46.07 -50.02
CA GLN A 215 -13.11 -46.32 -51.34
C GLN A 215 -12.21 -47.24 -52.19
N MET A 216 -10.89 -47.05 -52.15
CA MET A 216 -9.95 -47.97 -52.81
C MET A 216 -10.03 -49.39 -52.23
N ALA A 217 -10.15 -49.53 -50.91
CA ALA A 217 -10.31 -50.83 -50.26
C ALA A 217 -11.63 -51.51 -50.66
N LEU A 218 -12.72 -50.75 -50.77
CA LEU A 218 -14.03 -51.24 -51.21
C LEU A 218 -14.00 -51.71 -52.68
N ILE A 219 -13.38 -50.93 -53.58
CA ILE A 219 -13.20 -51.35 -54.97
C ILE A 219 -12.37 -52.63 -55.04
N GLY A 220 -11.32 -52.73 -54.23
CA GLY A 220 -10.49 -53.94 -54.12
C GLY A 220 -11.26 -55.17 -53.64
N SER A 221 -12.15 -55.02 -52.65
CA SER A 221 -12.99 -56.13 -52.17
C SER A 221 -14.04 -56.54 -53.19
N LEU A 222 -14.65 -55.58 -53.90
CA LEU A 222 -15.60 -55.85 -55.00
C LEU A 222 -14.93 -56.61 -56.16
N ALA A 223 -13.71 -56.22 -56.54
CA ALA A 223 -12.95 -56.92 -57.56
C ALA A 223 -12.66 -58.38 -57.17
N LYS A 224 -12.24 -58.62 -55.91
CA LYS A 224 -12.02 -59.97 -55.37
C LYS A 224 -13.31 -60.79 -55.35
N LEU A 225 -14.42 -60.21 -54.90
CA LEU A 225 -15.72 -60.89 -54.86
C LEU A 225 -16.17 -61.30 -56.26
N ARG A 226 -16.03 -60.42 -57.25
CA ARG A 226 -16.38 -60.74 -58.64
C ARG A 226 -15.46 -61.83 -59.19
N PHE A 227 -14.17 -61.78 -58.91
CA PHE A 227 -13.22 -62.83 -59.31
C PHE A 227 -13.63 -64.20 -58.76
N ILE A 228 -13.96 -64.29 -57.47
CA ILE A 228 -14.44 -65.53 -56.84
C ILE A 228 -15.73 -66.02 -57.50
N ARG A 229 -16.72 -65.14 -57.69
CA ARG A 229 -17.99 -65.49 -58.34
C ARG A 229 -17.79 -65.99 -59.77
N HIS A 230 -16.90 -65.35 -60.53
CA HIS A 230 -16.54 -65.75 -61.88
C HIS A 230 -15.87 -67.13 -61.88
N HIS A 231 -14.89 -67.36 -61.01
CA HIS A 231 -14.21 -68.65 -60.87
C HIS A 231 -15.19 -69.78 -60.51
N MET A 232 -16.11 -69.54 -59.57
CA MET A 232 -17.15 -70.52 -59.20
C MET A 232 -18.09 -70.84 -60.36
N ALA A 233 -18.49 -69.84 -61.15
CA ALA A 233 -19.36 -70.05 -62.31
C ALA A 233 -18.65 -70.84 -63.43
N VAL A 234 -17.37 -70.56 -63.68
CA VAL A 234 -16.52 -71.35 -64.60
C VAL A 234 -16.40 -72.80 -64.12
N GLN A 235 -16.20 -73.03 -62.81
CA GLN A 235 -16.18 -74.39 -62.24
C GLN A 235 -17.50 -75.14 -62.41
N ARG A 236 -18.64 -74.43 -62.45
CA ARG A 236 -19.96 -75.02 -62.74
C ARG A 236 -20.24 -75.23 -64.24
N GLY A 237 -19.33 -74.82 -65.12
CA GLY A 237 -19.49 -74.93 -66.57
C GLY A 237 -20.39 -73.85 -67.20
N GLU A 238 -20.71 -72.78 -66.46
CA GLU A 238 -21.49 -71.66 -66.97
C GLU A 238 -20.64 -70.80 -67.92
N LYS A 239 -21.15 -70.48 -69.12
CA LYS A 239 -20.50 -69.54 -70.05
C LYS A 239 -20.87 -68.10 -69.67
N LEU A 240 -19.89 -67.35 -69.18
CA LEU A 240 -20.05 -65.94 -68.85
C LEU A 240 -19.71 -65.05 -70.05
N SER A 241 -20.41 -63.92 -70.17
CA SER A 241 -20.13 -62.91 -71.20
C SER A 241 -18.75 -62.28 -70.97
N LEU A 242 -17.86 -62.41 -71.96
CA LEU A 242 -16.54 -61.78 -71.95
C LEU A 242 -16.64 -60.25 -71.96
N GLU A 243 -17.69 -59.74 -72.60
CA GLU A 243 -17.97 -58.32 -72.77
C GLU A 243 -18.31 -57.66 -71.43
N ASP A 244 -19.11 -58.33 -70.59
CA ASP A 244 -19.43 -57.88 -69.24
C ASP A 244 -18.20 -57.84 -68.33
N GLN A 245 -17.29 -58.80 -68.50
CA GLN A 245 -16.04 -58.86 -67.73
C GLN A 245 -15.10 -57.72 -68.13
N ASN A 246 -14.98 -57.45 -69.42
CA ASN A 246 -14.21 -56.32 -69.93
C ASN A 246 -14.80 -54.99 -69.48
N ALA A 247 -16.13 -54.81 -69.57
CA ALA A 247 -16.81 -53.60 -69.11
C ALA A 247 -16.59 -53.34 -67.61
N PHE A 248 -16.65 -54.39 -66.79
CA PHE A 248 -16.34 -54.27 -65.36
C PHE A 248 -14.89 -53.90 -65.10
N ASN A 249 -13.95 -54.58 -65.75
CA ASN A 249 -12.51 -54.32 -65.58
C ASN A 249 -12.16 -52.88 -65.97
N ILE A 250 -12.70 -52.38 -67.08
CA ILE A 250 -12.53 -50.99 -67.52
C ILE A 250 -13.08 -50.02 -66.46
N THR A 251 -14.27 -50.30 -65.92
CA THR A 251 -14.91 -49.44 -64.92
C THR A 251 -14.14 -49.43 -63.60
N VAL A 252 -13.71 -50.60 -63.11
CA VAL A 252 -12.90 -50.73 -61.90
C VAL A 252 -11.56 -50.03 -62.05
N LEU A 253 -10.91 -50.16 -63.22
CA LEU A 253 -9.64 -49.51 -63.49
C LEU A 253 -9.78 -47.98 -63.51
N LYS A 254 -10.83 -47.46 -64.14
CA LYS A 254 -11.17 -46.02 -64.11
C LYS A 254 -11.38 -45.53 -62.68
N LEU A 255 -12.19 -46.23 -61.89
CA LEU A 255 -12.45 -45.86 -60.48
C LEU A 255 -11.19 -45.91 -59.62
N LYS A 256 -10.35 -46.94 -59.80
CA LYS A 256 -9.08 -47.07 -59.09
C LYS A 256 -8.15 -45.90 -59.41
N ASN A 257 -7.97 -45.58 -60.69
CA ASN A 257 -7.12 -44.46 -61.13
C ASN A 257 -7.64 -43.11 -60.61
N MET A 258 -8.96 -42.91 -60.61
CA MET A 258 -9.58 -41.71 -60.06
C MET A 258 -9.27 -41.53 -58.56
N TRP A 259 -9.49 -42.57 -57.75
CA TRP A 259 -9.21 -42.51 -56.32
C TRP A 259 -7.72 -42.44 -55.99
N GLU A 260 -6.87 -43.07 -56.79
CA GLU A 260 -5.42 -43.00 -56.67
C GLU A 260 -4.90 -41.58 -56.97
N SER A 261 -5.42 -40.93 -58.01
CA SER A 261 -5.15 -39.52 -58.29
C SER A 261 -5.60 -38.60 -57.15
N SER A 262 -6.83 -38.76 -56.66
CA SER A 262 -7.35 -38.01 -55.50
C SER A 262 -6.48 -38.22 -54.25
N LEU A 263 -6.01 -39.44 -53.99
CA LEU A 263 -5.14 -39.75 -52.85
C LEU A 263 -3.79 -39.05 -52.96
N GLN A 264 -3.21 -38.96 -54.17
CA GLN A 264 -1.98 -38.21 -54.40
C GLN A 264 -2.17 -36.71 -54.18
N VAL A 265 -3.29 -36.14 -54.65
CA VAL A 265 -3.62 -34.72 -54.43
C VAL A 265 -3.75 -34.42 -52.94
N TYR A 266 -4.55 -35.18 -52.19
CA TYR A 266 -4.70 -35.00 -50.75
C TYR A 266 -3.40 -35.24 -49.98
N GLY A 267 -2.55 -36.16 -50.46
CA GLY A 267 -1.23 -36.40 -49.88
C GLY A 267 -0.30 -35.19 -50.01
N LYS A 268 -0.25 -34.57 -51.19
CA LYS A 268 0.52 -33.35 -51.44
C LYS A 268 -0.02 -32.17 -50.63
N GLU A 269 -1.33 -32.02 -50.57
CA GLU A 269 -2.01 -30.98 -49.80
C GLU A 269 -1.71 -31.09 -48.29
N GLU A 270 -1.87 -32.29 -47.71
CA GLU A 270 -1.55 -32.55 -46.30
C GLU A 270 -0.08 -32.27 -46.00
N GLN A 271 0.84 -32.68 -46.87
CA GLN A 271 2.26 -32.44 -46.71
C GLN A 271 2.60 -30.95 -46.80
N GLY A 272 2.00 -30.22 -47.73
CA GLY A 272 2.13 -28.77 -47.85
C GLY A 272 1.64 -28.03 -46.61
N LEU A 273 0.45 -28.38 -46.11
CA LEU A 273 -0.12 -27.78 -44.89
C LEU A 273 0.73 -28.05 -43.65
N ARG A 274 1.28 -29.27 -43.50
CA ARG A 274 2.18 -29.61 -42.40
C ARG A 274 3.48 -28.83 -42.43
N LEU A 275 4.10 -28.70 -43.59
CA LEU A 275 5.33 -27.90 -43.75
C LEU A 275 5.08 -26.41 -43.44
N MET A 276 3.93 -25.88 -43.86
CA MET A 276 3.52 -24.51 -43.55
C MET A 276 3.32 -24.29 -42.04
N LEU A 277 2.66 -25.24 -41.36
CA LEU A 277 2.47 -25.23 -39.91
C LEU A 277 3.80 -25.36 -39.16
N GLU A 278 4.71 -26.22 -39.63
CA GLU A 278 6.01 -26.42 -39.04
C GLU A 278 6.89 -25.17 -39.18
N LYS A 279 6.92 -24.55 -40.37
CA LYS A 279 7.64 -23.30 -40.60
C LYS A 279 7.14 -22.17 -39.67
N ASN A 280 5.82 -22.02 -39.54
CA ASN A 280 5.22 -21.05 -38.63
C ASN A 280 5.53 -21.37 -37.15
N ALA A 281 5.67 -22.64 -36.79
CA ALA A 281 6.03 -23.05 -35.42
C ALA A 281 7.52 -22.83 -35.11
N THR A 282 8.41 -23.05 -36.08
CA THR A 282 9.86 -22.94 -35.93
C THR A 282 10.38 -21.51 -35.93
N GLU A 283 9.68 -20.57 -36.58
CA GLU A 283 10.19 -19.20 -36.69
C GLU A 283 10.15 -18.42 -35.36
N ASP A 284 9.27 -18.70 -34.38
CA ASP A 284 9.25 -17.85 -33.17
C ASP A 284 8.78 -18.46 -31.83
N THR A 285 8.29 -19.70 -31.77
CA THR A 285 7.42 -20.07 -30.62
C THR A 285 7.98 -21.09 -29.65
N LYS A 286 8.52 -22.24 -30.06
CA LYS A 286 8.78 -23.32 -29.08
C LYS A 286 10.02 -23.08 -28.21
N THR A 287 11.17 -22.84 -28.82
CA THR A 287 12.44 -22.57 -28.11
C THR A 287 12.38 -21.24 -27.35
N ALA A 288 11.82 -20.19 -27.95
CA ALA A 288 11.62 -18.91 -27.31
C ALA A 288 10.61 -18.98 -26.13
N LYS A 289 9.47 -19.68 -26.27
CA LYS A 289 8.51 -19.86 -25.16
C LYS A 289 9.08 -20.72 -24.04
N LEU A 290 9.84 -21.78 -24.35
CA LEU A 290 10.49 -22.61 -23.33
C LEU A 290 11.58 -21.83 -22.58
N SER A 291 12.41 -21.07 -23.29
CA SER A 291 13.41 -20.17 -22.69
C SER A 291 12.74 -19.10 -21.80
N LYS A 292 11.65 -18.48 -22.28
CA LYS A 292 10.89 -17.48 -21.53
C LYS A 292 10.21 -18.06 -20.30
N LYS A 293 9.63 -19.27 -20.39
CA LYS A 293 9.07 -19.99 -19.23
C LYS A 293 10.17 -20.33 -18.21
N ARG A 294 11.35 -20.78 -18.67
CA ARG A 294 12.47 -21.12 -17.79
C ARG A 294 13.00 -19.89 -17.05
N ARG A 295 13.15 -18.76 -17.75
CA ARG A 295 13.52 -17.47 -17.14
C ARG A 295 12.49 -17.01 -16.11
N LEU A 296 11.20 -17.10 -16.44
CA LEU A 296 10.13 -16.74 -15.51
C LEU A 296 10.18 -17.61 -14.25
N LEU A 297 10.38 -18.92 -14.40
CA LEU A 297 10.54 -19.83 -13.26
C LEU A 297 11.77 -19.49 -12.40
N ASP A 298 12.90 -19.15 -13.02
CA ASP A 298 14.09 -18.70 -12.29
C ASP A 298 13.88 -17.35 -11.59
N GLU A 299 13.12 -16.43 -12.18
CA GLU A 299 12.71 -15.15 -11.55
C GLU A 299 11.83 -15.40 -10.33
N TRP A 300 10.77 -16.23 -10.47
CA TRP A 300 9.90 -16.59 -9.34
C TRP A 300 10.67 -17.32 -8.24
N HIS A 301 11.56 -18.24 -8.62
CA HIS A 301 12.44 -18.89 -7.65
C HIS A 301 13.28 -17.87 -6.90
N THR A 302 13.81 -16.86 -7.59
CA THR A 302 14.61 -15.81 -6.97
C THR A 302 13.80 -14.92 -6.04
N VAL A 303 12.55 -14.61 -6.38
CA VAL A 303 11.65 -13.80 -5.55
C VAL A 303 11.21 -14.57 -4.30
N PHE A 304 10.86 -15.86 -4.43
CA PHE A 304 10.38 -16.66 -3.31
C PHE A 304 11.48 -17.18 -2.39
N PHE A 305 12.61 -17.58 -2.95
CA PHE A 305 13.67 -18.28 -2.22
C PHE A 305 14.99 -17.51 -2.18
N GLY A 306 15.03 -16.30 -2.74
CA GLY A 306 16.26 -15.53 -2.91
C GLY A 306 17.10 -16.02 -4.09
N PRO A 307 18.21 -15.32 -4.41
CA PRO A 307 19.18 -15.79 -5.39
C PRO A 307 19.58 -17.22 -5.05
N LYS A 308 19.73 -18.09 -6.06
CA LYS A 308 20.36 -19.41 -5.88
C LYS A 308 21.81 -19.18 -5.42
N GLN A 309 21.99 -18.94 -4.13
CA GLN A 309 23.30 -18.88 -3.51
C GLN A 309 23.87 -20.28 -3.61
N LEU A 310 24.98 -20.41 -4.34
CA LEU A 310 25.89 -21.52 -4.16
C LEU A 310 26.30 -21.45 -2.68
N ILE A 311 25.71 -22.32 -1.85
CA ILE A 311 26.05 -22.36 -0.43
C ILE A 311 27.57 -22.58 -0.36
N PRO A 312 28.33 -21.65 0.24
CA PRO A 312 29.76 -21.83 0.41
C PRO A 312 30.03 -23.12 1.17
N GLN A 313 31.04 -23.88 0.73
CA GLN A 313 31.37 -25.18 1.32
C GLN A 313 31.68 -25.10 2.82
N ASP A 314 31.98 -23.90 3.33
CA ASP A 314 32.32 -23.62 4.73
C ASP A 314 31.14 -23.14 5.59
N HIS A 315 29.90 -23.16 5.09
CA HIS A 315 28.73 -22.73 5.88
C HIS A 315 28.28 -23.83 6.85
N GLU A 316 29.05 -24.03 7.93
CA GLU A 316 28.89 -25.08 8.94
C GLU A 316 27.45 -25.18 9.49
N THR A 317 26.80 -24.05 9.79
CA THR A 317 25.42 -24.02 10.29
C THR A 317 24.39 -24.52 9.27
N TYR A 318 24.61 -24.25 7.97
CA TYR A 318 23.69 -24.68 6.92
C TYR A 318 23.81 -26.19 6.73
N TRP A 319 25.04 -26.69 6.68
CA TRP A 319 25.30 -28.12 6.58
C TRP A 319 24.80 -28.90 7.80
N ALA A 320 24.89 -28.33 9.00
CA ALA A 320 24.32 -28.91 10.22
C ALA A 320 22.78 -28.97 10.17
N LEU A 321 22.12 -27.90 9.73
CA LEU A 321 20.65 -27.83 9.64
C LEU A 321 20.06 -28.67 8.49
N THR A 322 20.85 -28.93 7.44
CA THR A 322 20.45 -29.73 6.26
C THR A 322 21.08 -31.12 6.24
N ALA A 323 21.70 -31.56 7.34
CA ALA A 323 22.37 -32.86 7.42
C ALA A 323 21.44 -34.03 7.06
N ALA A 324 20.15 -33.91 7.40
CA ALA A 324 19.09 -34.86 7.05
C ALA A 324 18.88 -35.07 5.54
N GLU A 325 19.27 -34.10 4.70
CA GLU A 325 19.12 -34.20 3.24
C GLU A 325 20.23 -35.05 2.60
N ARG A 326 21.34 -35.27 3.31
CA ARG A 326 22.52 -35.98 2.80
C ARG A 326 22.79 -37.29 3.53
N ASP A 327 22.37 -37.39 4.79
CA ASP A 327 22.53 -38.59 5.58
C ASP A 327 21.17 -39.15 6.04
N THR A 328 20.92 -40.39 5.64
CA THR A 328 19.67 -41.10 5.94
C THR A 328 19.58 -41.44 7.43
N GLU A 329 20.70 -41.71 8.10
CA GLU A 329 20.71 -41.99 9.54
C GLU A 329 20.32 -40.75 10.34
N THR A 330 20.88 -39.59 9.98
CA THR A 330 20.51 -38.29 10.55
C THR A 330 19.03 -37.97 10.31
N PHE A 331 18.50 -38.23 9.10
CA PHE A 331 17.08 -38.08 8.82
C PHE A 331 16.21 -38.96 9.74
N ILE A 332 16.56 -40.25 9.87
CA ILE A 332 15.85 -41.19 10.73
C ILE A 332 15.93 -40.76 12.20
N ALA A 333 17.09 -40.29 12.67
CA ALA A 333 17.29 -39.81 14.04
C ALA A 333 16.44 -38.58 14.35
N ILE A 334 16.43 -37.59 13.46
CA ILE A 334 15.58 -36.41 13.56
C ILE A 334 14.11 -36.84 13.57
N ARG A 335 13.70 -37.74 12.66
CA ARG A 335 12.32 -38.22 12.63
C ARG A 335 11.92 -38.92 13.93
N LYS A 336 12.77 -39.81 14.46
CA LYS A 336 12.56 -40.47 15.76
C LYS A 336 12.44 -39.47 16.92
N SER A 337 13.26 -38.43 16.93
CA SER A 337 13.18 -37.37 17.96
C SER A 337 11.85 -36.63 17.89
N TRP A 338 11.34 -36.34 16.69
CA TRP A 338 10.02 -35.73 16.50
C TRP A 338 8.88 -36.69 16.87
N ASP A 339 9.01 -37.96 16.52
CA ASP A 339 8.04 -38.99 16.86
C ASP A 339 7.93 -39.18 18.39
N THR A 340 8.98 -38.89 19.16
CA THR A 340 8.94 -38.92 20.63
C THR A 340 7.93 -37.91 21.21
N PHE A 341 7.68 -36.79 20.53
CA PHE A 341 6.68 -35.81 20.95
C PHE A 341 5.28 -36.09 20.40
N LEU A 342 5.17 -37.01 19.44
CA LEU A 342 3.89 -37.47 18.91
C LEU A 342 3.31 -38.61 19.75
N VAL A 343 4.04 -39.20 20.70
CA VAL A 343 3.61 -40.40 21.41
C VAL A 343 3.83 -40.22 22.92
N SER A 344 2.76 -40.35 23.72
CA SER A 344 2.92 -40.41 25.19
C SER A 344 3.75 -41.65 25.57
N PRO A 345 4.63 -41.60 26.58
CA PRO A 345 5.44 -42.75 27.02
C PRO A 345 4.63 -44.01 27.38
N THR A 346 3.32 -43.84 27.58
CA THR A 346 2.37 -44.88 27.98
C THR A 346 1.58 -45.50 26.82
N ASN A 347 1.71 -45.02 25.58
CA ASN A 347 0.89 -45.47 24.47
C ASN A 347 1.76 -45.88 23.27
N GLU A 348 1.96 -47.17 23.02
CA GLU A 348 2.84 -47.68 21.94
C GLU A 348 2.32 -47.39 20.52
N MET A 349 1.06 -47.00 20.40
CA MET A 349 0.41 -46.61 19.15
C MET A 349 0.42 -45.08 19.07
N GLY A 350 1.32 -44.51 18.27
CA GLY A 350 1.57 -43.08 18.24
C GLY A 350 0.33 -42.18 18.03
N SER A 351 0.40 -40.90 18.41
CA SER A 351 -0.76 -40.01 18.26
C SER A 351 -1.17 -39.93 16.79
N LYS A 352 -2.45 -40.17 16.57
CA LYS A 352 -3.08 -39.95 15.27
C LYS A 352 -3.03 -38.45 15.00
N ILE A 353 -2.75 -38.06 13.75
CA ILE A 353 -2.89 -36.67 13.29
C ILE A 353 -4.25 -36.16 13.76
N PRO A 354 -4.31 -35.07 14.54
CA PRO A 354 -5.55 -34.52 15.02
C PRO A 354 -6.48 -34.25 13.84
N VAL A 355 -7.71 -34.77 13.91
CA VAL A 355 -8.74 -34.49 12.90
C VAL A 355 -9.29 -33.11 13.20
N GLY A 356 -8.54 -32.06 12.82
CA GLY A 356 -8.94 -30.65 12.98
C GLY A 356 -7.88 -29.76 13.61
N TRP A 357 -8.25 -28.50 13.85
CA TRP A 357 -7.41 -27.53 14.56
C TRP A 357 -7.28 -27.91 16.03
N VAL A 358 -6.05 -28.15 16.49
CA VAL A 358 -5.75 -28.27 17.92
C VAL A 358 -5.61 -26.87 18.49
N LEU A 359 -6.55 -26.45 19.33
CA LEU A 359 -6.34 -25.29 20.18
C LEU A 359 -5.34 -25.70 21.28
N PRO A 360 -4.23 -24.95 21.47
CA PRO A 360 -3.38 -25.17 22.64
C PRO A 360 -4.19 -24.92 23.91
N GLU A 361 -3.93 -25.72 24.95
CA GLU A 361 -4.59 -25.51 26.25
C GLU A 361 -4.32 -24.08 26.76
N PRO A 362 -5.34 -23.40 27.30
CA PRO A 362 -5.21 -22.02 27.72
C PRO A 362 -4.19 -21.91 28.85
N ASN A 363 -3.02 -21.35 28.52
CA ASN A 363 -2.01 -20.98 29.50
C ASN A 363 -2.46 -19.68 30.20
N GLU A 364 -2.50 -19.67 31.53
CA GLU A 364 -2.91 -18.53 32.38
C GLU A 364 -2.20 -17.21 32.00
N GLY A 365 -0.97 -17.29 31.46
CA GLY A 365 -0.21 -16.11 31.01
C GLY A 365 -0.80 -15.39 29.79
N TRP A 366 -1.59 -16.08 28.94
CA TRP A 366 -2.16 -15.54 27.70
C TRP A 366 -3.59 -15.03 27.87
N ALA A 367 -4.29 -15.50 28.90
CA ALA A 367 -5.67 -15.11 29.19
C ALA A 367 -5.85 -13.59 29.43
N LYS A 368 -4.81 -12.93 29.98
CA LYS A 368 -4.82 -11.47 30.24
C LYS A 368 -4.86 -10.58 28.99
N TYR A 369 -4.70 -11.16 27.80
CA TYR A 369 -4.70 -10.44 26.52
C TYR A 369 -5.95 -10.69 25.67
N LEU A 370 -6.88 -11.55 26.12
CA LEU A 370 -8.08 -11.92 25.36
C LEU A 370 -9.31 -11.03 25.66
N SER A 371 -9.24 -10.14 26.64
CA SER A 371 -10.32 -9.19 26.95
C SER A 371 -10.04 -7.83 26.32
N ASN A 372 -10.33 -7.70 25.02
CA ASN A 372 -10.63 -6.42 24.36
C ASN A 372 -11.32 -6.71 23.02
N THR A 373 -12.64 -6.88 23.07
CA THR A 373 -13.55 -6.70 21.93
C THR A 373 -14.63 -5.72 22.33
#